data_AF-A0AAV5YWR7-F1
#
_entry.id   AF-A0AAV5YWR7-F1
#
_cell.length_a   1.000
_cell.length_b   1.000
_cell.length_c   1.000
_cell.angle_alpha   90.00
_cell.angle_beta   90.00
_cell.angle_gamma   90.00
#
_symmetry.space_group_name_H-M   'P 1'
#
loop_
_entity.id
_entity.type
_entity.pdbx_description
1 polymer ?
#
loop_
_entity_poly.entity_id
_entity_poly.type
_entity_poly.pdbx_seq_one_letter_code
_entity_poly.pdbx_strand_id
1 'polypeptide(L)'
;MATRPSPPNATQRAARLQNAHENIIAAQVKTKVWLELGGEFFAGDGGIHLLGGILQHGSLARTVREIGWSYRHAWGYLRRAERALGTPIVRNRPGRGSARGMELTETGHLLLERLRALRDRIDEALGPSGPTPDEVAARGRAPRSAVRSARGRRAARSRVRRAGSPPSDRPTR
;
A
#
# COMPACT_ATOMS: atom_id res chain seq x y z
N MET A 1 20.30 -19.83 -43.04
CA MET A 1 18.86 -19.45 -43.15
C MET A 1 18.13 -19.98 -41.94
N ALA A 2 17.74 -19.13 -40.97
CA ALA A 2 16.98 -19.58 -39.80
C ALA A 2 15.48 -19.60 -40.14
N THR A 3 14.90 -20.80 -40.19
CA THR A 3 13.48 -21.02 -40.45
C THR A 3 12.65 -20.43 -39.32
N ARG A 4 11.77 -19.46 -39.61
CA ARG A 4 10.81 -18.94 -38.62
C ARG A 4 9.84 -20.06 -38.24
N PRO A 5 9.53 -20.25 -36.95
CA PRO A 5 8.56 -21.26 -36.55
C PRO A 5 7.19 -20.97 -37.17
N SER A 6 6.55 -22.01 -37.70
CA SER A 6 5.20 -21.95 -38.25
C SER A 6 4.19 -21.45 -37.21
N PRO A 7 3.19 -20.63 -37.61
CA PRO A 7 2.19 -20.13 -36.69
C PRO A 7 1.40 -21.29 -36.05
N PRO A 8 0.96 -21.13 -34.79
CA PRO A 8 0.26 -22.19 -34.06
C PRO A 8 -1.03 -22.59 -34.78
N ASN A 9 -1.28 -23.89 -34.88
CA ASN A 9 -2.50 -24.43 -35.50
C ASN A 9 -3.74 -24.14 -34.63
N ALA A 10 -4.94 -24.32 -35.19
CA ALA A 10 -6.21 -23.99 -34.53
C ALA A 10 -6.37 -24.70 -33.16
N THR A 11 -5.97 -25.98 -33.07
CA THR A 11 -5.98 -26.77 -31.83
C THR A 11 -5.04 -26.19 -30.76
N GLN A 12 -3.83 -25.79 -31.15
CA GLN A 12 -2.87 -25.13 -30.25
C GLN A 12 -3.36 -23.76 -29.77
N ARG A 13 -4.08 -23.02 -30.62
CA ARG A 13 -4.70 -21.73 -30.24
C ARG A 13 -5.82 -21.93 -29.23
N ALA A 14 -6.71 -22.91 -29.45
CA ALA A 14 -7.78 -23.26 -28.53
C ALA A 14 -7.23 -23.72 -27.16
N ALA A 15 -6.24 -24.61 -27.14
CA ALA A 15 -5.58 -25.06 -25.91
C ALA A 15 -4.94 -23.89 -25.14
N ARG A 16 -4.30 -22.93 -25.82
CA ARG A 16 -3.76 -21.73 -25.16
C ARG A 16 -4.82 -20.85 -24.53
N LEU A 17 -5.97 -20.69 -25.19
CA LEU A 17 -7.10 -19.91 -24.65
C LEU A 17 -7.70 -20.60 -23.42
N GLN A 18 -7.84 -21.92 -23.47
CA GLN A 18 -8.30 -22.72 -22.34
C GLN A 18 -7.35 -22.57 -21.15
N ASN A 19 -6.05 -22.79 -21.36
CA ASN A 19 -5.04 -22.63 -20.31
C ASN A 19 -5.02 -21.19 -19.76
N ALA A 20 -5.19 -20.17 -20.61
CA ALA A 20 -5.25 -18.79 -20.18
C ALA A 20 -6.50 -18.52 -19.30
N HIS A 21 -7.66 -19.05 -19.69
CA HIS A 21 -8.90 -18.94 -18.92
C HIS A 21 -8.76 -19.58 -17.53
N GLU A 22 -8.21 -20.80 -17.48
CA GLU A 22 -7.94 -21.51 -16.23
C GLU A 22 -6.99 -20.73 -15.32
N ASN A 23 -5.89 -20.20 -15.89
CA ASN A 23 -4.93 -19.39 -15.14
C ASN A 23 -5.53 -18.07 -14.61
N ILE A 24 -6.42 -17.43 -15.38
CA ILE A 24 -7.09 -16.19 -14.94
C ILE A 24 -8.03 -16.50 -13.76
N ILE A 25 -8.77 -17.60 -13.82
CA ILE A 25 -9.65 -18.04 -12.73
C ILE A 25 -8.84 -18.43 -11.49
N ALA A 26 -7.71 -19.10 -11.67
CA ALA A 26 -6.83 -19.52 -10.58
C ALA A 26 -5.99 -18.38 -9.99
N ALA A 27 -5.99 -17.19 -10.60
CA ALA A 27 -5.15 -16.09 -10.16
C ALA A 27 -5.56 -15.56 -8.78
N GLN A 28 -4.56 -15.32 -7.92
CA GLN A 28 -4.81 -14.74 -6.59
C GLN A 28 -5.04 -13.23 -6.68
N VAL A 29 -6.09 -12.76 -6.01
CA VAL A 29 -6.34 -11.32 -5.83
C VAL A 29 -5.33 -10.73 -4.83
N LYS A 30 -4.65 -9.66 -5.23
CA LYS A 30 -3.75 -8.89 -4.36
C LYS A 30 -4.27 -7.48 -4.20
N THR A 31 -4.31 -6.99 -2.95
CA THR A 31 -4.78 -5.66 -2.61
C THR A 31 -3.70 -4.88 -1.87
N LYS A 32 -3.67 -3.56 -2.14
CA LYS A 32 -2.79 -2.63 -1.45
C LYS A 32 -3.63 -1.56 -0.80
N VAL A 33 -3.51 -1.43 0.52
CA VAL A 33 -4.35 -0.54 1.32
C VAL A 33 -3.49 0.55 1.91
N TRP A 34 -3.98 1.78 1.83
CA TRP A 34 -3.36 2.92 2.47
C TRP A 34 -4.36 3.95 2.96
N LEU A 35 -3.92 4.71 3.95
CA LEU A 35 -4.59 5.85 4.52
C LEU A 35 -3.97 7.13 3.96
N GLU A 36 -4.85 8.05 3.59
CA GLU A 36 -4.52 9.36 3.06
C GLU A 36 -5.23 10.41 3.89
N LEU A 37 -4.54 11.53 4.13
CA LEU A 37 -5.13 12.71 4.74
C LEU A 37 -4.71 13.93 3.92
N GLY A 38 -5.67 14.71 3.45
CA GLY A 38 -5.40 15.93 2.69
C GLY A 38 -4.67 15.72 1.36
N GLY A 39 -4.82 14.57 0.69
CA GLY A 39 -4.11 14.29 -0.57
C GLY A 39 -2.78 13.56 -0.42
N GLU A 40 -2.32 13.33 0.81
CA GLU A 40 -0.99 12.79 1.09
C GLU A 40 -1.07 11.47 1.86
N PHE A 41 -0.32 10.48 1.37
CA PHE A 41 -0.17 9.17 2.01
C PHE A 41 0.52 9.32 3.38
N PHE A 42 -0.04 8.71 4.41
CA PHE A 42 0.60 8.69 5.73
C PHE A 42 0.76 7.29 6.34
N ALA A 43 -0.11 6.33 6.03
CA ALA A 43 -0.01 4.97 6.53
C ALA A 43 -0.53 3.92 5.55
N GLY A 44 -0.11 2.66 5.68
CA GLY A 44 -0.64 1.53 4.90
C GLY A 44 -0.21 0.19 5.48
N ASP A 45 -0.31 -0.91 4.72
CA ASP A 45 -0.05 -2.27 5.22
C ASP A 45 1.32 -2.43 5.91
N GLY A 46 2.36 -1.75 5.41
CA GLY A 46 3.69 -1.78 6.03
C GLY A 46 3.70 -1.23 7.46
N GLY A 47 2.75 -0.35 7.80
CA GLY A 47 2.53 0.13 9.16
C GLY A 47 2.06 -0.94 10.13
N ILE A 48 1.31 -1.93 9.67
CA ILE A 48 0.87 -3.05 10.52
C ILE A 48 2.10 -3.80 11.05
N HIS A 49 3.04 -4.11 10.15
CA HIS A 49 4.28 -4.81 10.51
C HIS A 49 5.23 -3.91 11.32
N LEU A 50 5.39 -2.65 10.93
CA LEU A 50 6.29 -1.73 11.65
C LEU A 50 5.78 -1.44 13.06
N LEU A 51 4.53 -1.01 13.22
CA LEU A 51 3.98 -0.64 14.53
C LEU A 51 3.76 -1.90 15.39
N GLY A 52 3.29 -3.00 14.78
CA GLY A 52 3.16 -4.28 15.46
C GLY A 52 4.49 -4.81 16.00
N GLY A 53 5.57 -4.73 15.21
CA GLY A 53 6.89 -5.12 15.67
C GLY A 53 7.44 -4.19 16.76
N ILE A 54 7.20 -2.87 16.69
CA ILE A 54 7.58 -1.95 17.78
C ILE A 54 6.83 -2.31 19.07
N LEU A 55 5.53 -2.59 18.98
CA LEU A 55 4.72 -3.03 20.10
C LEU A 55 5.26 -4.32 20.73
N GLN A 56 5.62 -5.30 19.89
CA GLN A 56 6.13 -6.60 20.35
C GLN A 56 7.54 -6.52 20.95
N HIS A 57 8.44 -5.78 20.30
CA HIS A 57 9.88 -5.83 20.60
C HIS A 57 10.37 -4.68 21.46
N GLY A 58 9.59 -3.61 21.58
CA GLY A 58 10.03 -2.38 22.21
C GLY A 58 11.23 -1.72 21.51
N SER A 59 11.51 -2.05 20.25
CA SER A 59 12.73 -1.63 19.56
C SER A 59 12.55 -1.50 18.06
N LEU A 60 12.66 -0.27 17.56
CA LEU A 60 12.65 0.01 16.13
C LEU A 60 13.76 -0.76 15.39
N ALA A 61 14.96 -0.83 15.98
CA ALA A 61 16.10 -1.50 15.38
C ALA A 61 15.86 -3.02 15.20
N ARG A 62 15.21 -3.67 16.17
CA ARG A 62 14.83 -5.08 16.04
C ARG A 62 13.76 -5.25 14.97
N THR A 63 12.70 -4.44 15.03
CA THR A 63 11.60 -4.49 14.07
C THR A 63 12.06 -4.34 12.63
N VAL A 64 12.89 -3.34 12.32
CA VAL A 64 13.29 -3.09 10.92
C VAL A 64 14.15 -4.22 10.34
N ARG A 65 14.91 -4.95 11.18
CA ARG A 65 15.65 -6.14 10.75
C ARG A 65 14.70 -7.29 10.40
N GLU A 66 13.67 -7.49 11.20
CA GLU A 66 12.66 -8.53 10.98
C GLU A 66 11.83 -8.28 9.72
N ILE A 67 11.35 -7.05 9.53
CA ILE A 67 10.50 -6.71 8.37
C ILE A 67 11.31 -6.36 7.11
N GLY A 68 12.65 -6.43 7.18
CA GLY A 68 13.55 -6.14 6.06
C GLY A 68 13.54 -4.68 5.58
N TRP A 69 13.26 -3.72 6.47
CA TRP A 69 13.28 -2.29 6.17
C TRP A 69 14.62 -1.66 6.57
N SER A 70 15.03 -0.60 5.87
CA SER A 70 16.10 0.24 6.39
C SER A 70 15.57 1.09 7.55
N TYR A 71 16.44 1.34 8.54
CA TYR A 71 16.12 2.23 9.66
C TYR A 71 15.65 3.61 9.19
N ARG A 72 16.30 4.16 8.15
CA ARG A 72 15.92 5.43 7.51
C ARG A 72 14.51 5.39 6.93
N HIS A 73 14.13 4.30 6.27
CA HIS A 73 12.79 4.14 5.71
C HIS A 73 11.74 4.16 6.83
N ALA A 74 11.97 3.37 7.88
CA ALA A 74 11.04 3.28 9.00
C ALA A 74 10.84 4.63 9.71
N TRP A 75 11.91 5.37 9.97
CA TRP A 75 11.78 6.73 10.50
C TRP A 75 11.06 7.69 9.55
N GLY A 76 11.31 7.57 8.24
CA GLY A 76 10.57 8.35 7.24
C GLY A 76 9.08 8.02 7.24
N TYR A 77 8.72 6.77 7.49
CA TYR A 77 7.32 6.34 7.68
C TYR A 77 6.73 6.97 8.93
N LEU A 78 7.36 6.79 10.09
CA LEU A 78 6.88 7.31 11.38
C LEU A 78 6.65 8.83 11.30
N ARG A 79 7.65 9.59 10.84
CA ARG A 79 7.51 11.06 10.72
C ARG A 79 6.42 11.51 9.77
N ARG A 80 6.13 10.76 8.70
CA ARG A 80 5.01 11.08 7.80
C ARG A 80 3.68 10.88 8.50
N ALA A 81 3.54 9.75 9.20
CA ALA A 81 2.33 9.46 9.97
C ALA A 81 2.11 10.51 11.08
N GLU A 82 3.14 10.85 11.85
CA GLU A 82 3.06 11.85 12.92
C GLU A 82 2.73 13.24 12.38
N ARG A 83 3.32 13.64 11.24
CA ARG A 83 2.98 14.92 10.61
C ARG A 83 1.53 14.99 10.16
N ALA A 84 1.01 13.90 9.57
CA ALA A 84 -0.38 13.86 9.14
C ALA A 84 -1.34 13.89 10.35
N LEU A 85 -1.00 13.20 11.44
CA LEU A 85 -1.85 13.09 12.63
C LEU A 85 -1.70 14.26 13.60
N GLY A 86 -0.64 15.07 13.48
CA GLY A 86 -0.36 16.18 14.37
C GLY A 86 0.09 15.76 15.78
N THR A 87 0.36 14.48 16.01
CA THR A 87 0.72 13.93 17.32
C THR A 87 1.72 12.76 17.15
N PRO A 88 2.65 12.56 18.10
CA PRO A 88 3.57 11.43 18.07
C PRO A 88 2.84 10.08 18.12
N ILE A 89 3.31 9.12 17.33
CA ILE A 89 2.78 7.74 17.35
C ILE A 89 3.70 6.77 18.09
N VAL A 90 4.94 7.21 18.36
CA VAL A 90 5.93 6.49 19.15
C VAL A 90 6.56 7.41 20.17
N ARG A 91 7.04 6.84 21.28
CA ARG A 91 7.89 7.54 22.25
C ARG A 91 9.02 6.66 22.72
N ASN A 92 10.09 7.30 23.20
CA ASN A 92 11.20 6.58 23.81
C ASN A 92 10.82 6.18 25.24
N ARG A 93 11.09 4.92 25.59
CA ARG A 93 11.01 4.45 26.97
C ARG A 93 12.35 4.72 27.65
N PRO A 94 12.40 5.62 28.66
CA PRO A 94 13.63 5.92 29.38
C PRO A 94 14.07 4.70 30.22
N GLY A 95 15.38 4.55 30.42
CA GLY A 95 15.95 3.44 31.16
C GLY A 95 17.37 3.07 30.69
N ARG A 96 17.95 2.04 31.31
CA ARG A 96 19.21 1.40 30.91
C ARG A 96 18.97 -0.07 30.57
N GLY A 97 19.82 -0.62 29.70
CA GLY A 97 19.74 -2.02 29.29
C GLY A 97 18.38 -2.37 28.68
N SER A 98 17.75 -3.43 29.18
CA SER A 98 16.44 -3.93 28.74
C SER A 98 15.27 -2.99 29.04
N ALA A 99 15.42 -2.05 29.97
CA ALA A 99 14.38 -1.06 30.30
C ALA A 99 14.31 0.09 29.28
N ARG A 100 15.36 0.28 28.46
CA ARG A 100 15.38 1.29 27.39
C ARG A 100 14.71 0.74 26.14
N GLY A 101 13.89 1.55 25.49
CA GLY A 101 13.26 1.13 24.24
C GLY A 101 12.46 2.20 23.56
N MET A 102 11.58 1.75 22.67
CA MET A 102 10.56 2.53 21.99
C MET A 102 9.22 1.85 22.23
N GLU A 103 8.18 2.64 22.44
CA GLU A 103 6.81 2.15 22.57
C GLU A 103 5.86 3.00 21.74
N LEU A 104 4.69 2.42 21.43
CA LEU A 104 3.62 3.16 20.80
C LEU A 104 3.02 4.14 21.80
N THR A 105 2.62 5.32 21.33
CA THR A 105 1.70 6.18 22.06
C THR A 105 0.27 5.66 21.89
N GLU A 106 -0.69 6.25 22.61
CA GLU A 106 -2.12 5.97 22.40
C GLU A 106 -2.53 6.15 20.93
N THR A 107 -2.08 7.22 20.27
CA THR A 107 -2.30 7.41 18.82
C THR A 107 -1.67 6.29 17.99
N GLY A 108 -0.49 5.81 18.37
CA GLY A 108 0.16 4.68 17.70
C GLY A 108 -0.64 3.38 17.79
N HIS A 109 -1.23 3.12 18.96
CA HIS A 109 -2.14 1.99 19.16
C HIS A 109 -3.39 2.12 18.30
N LEU A 110 -4.08 3.27 18.35
CA LEU A 110 -5.27 3.54 17.53
C LEU A 110 -4.98 3.37 16.03
N LEU A 111 -3.82 3.85 15.56
CA LEU A 111 -3.43 3.70 14.17
C LEU A 111 -3.20 2.23 13.79
N LEU A 112 -2.52 1.46 14.64
CA LEU A 112 -2.28 0.04 14.40
C LEU A 112 -3.58 -0.75 14.36
N GLU A 113 -4.48 -0.52 15.32
CA GLU A 113 -5.81 -1.14 15.38
C GLU A 113 -6.61 -0.81 14.14
N ARG A 114 -6.63 0.47 13.73
CA ARG A 114 -7.35 0.89 12.52
C ARG A 114 -6.82 0.21 11.27
N LEU A 115 -5.50 0.08 11.12
CA LEU A 115 -4.88 -0.59 9.97
C LEU A 115 -5.22 -2.08 9.94
N ARG A 116 -5.16 -2.77 11.08
CA ARG A 116 -5.55 -4.19 11.20
C ARG A 116 -7.01 -4.40 10.85
N ALA A 117 -7.92 -3.64 11.48
CA ALA A 117 -9.35 -3.76 11.22
C ALA A 117 -9.70 -3.50 9.74
N LEU A 118 -8.99 -2.60 9.06
CA LEU A 118 -9.18 -2.38 7.63
C LEU A 118 -8.68 -3.55 6.78
N ARG A 119 -7.50 -4.10 7.11
CA ARG A 119 -6.92 -5.26 6.44
C ARG A 119 -7.84 -6.49 6.60
N ASP A 120 -8.29 -6.74 7.82
CA ASP A 120 -9.16 -7.88 8.15
C ASP A 120 -10.47 -7.82 7.36
N ARG A 121 -11.12 -6.66 7.29
CA ARG A 121 -12.36 -6.49 6.50
C ARG A 121 -12.18 -6.74 5.00
N ILE A 122 -10.99 -6.46 4.46
CA ILE A 122 -10.70 -6.70 3.04
C ILE A 122 -10.36 -8.18 2.83
N ASP A 123 -9.62 -8.78 3.76
CA ASP A 123 -9.33 -10.22 3.73
C ASP A 123 -10.60 -11.06 3.92
N GLU A 124 -11.55 -10.61 4.72
CA GLU A 124 -12.86 -11.27 4.86
C GLU A 124 -13.63 -11.31 3.54
N ALA A 125 -13.58 -10.22 2.76
CA ALA A 125 -14.30 -10.12 1.49
C ALA A 125 -13.58 -10.83 0.32
N LEU A 126 -12.25 -10.88 0.33
CA LEU A 126 -11.45 -11.29 -0.84
C LEU A 126 -10.53 -12.50 -0.57
N GLY A 127 -10.54 -13.03 0.65
CA GLY A 127 -9.49 -13.90 1.15
C GLY A 127 -8.17 -13.15 1.38
N PRO A 128 -7.12 -13.85 1.86
CA PRO A 128 -5.80 -13.28 2.12
C PRO A 128 -5.22 -12.62 0.88
N SER A 129 -5.36 -11.30 0.80
CA SER A 129 -4.98 -10.48 -0.36
C SER A 129 -4.00 -9.38 0.00
N GLY A 130 -3.70 -9.20 1.29
CA GLY A 130 -2.63 -8.31 1.76
C GLY A 130 -1.24 -8.72 1.25
N PRO A 131 -0.26 -7.81 1.38
CA PRO A 131 1.10 -8.10 0.97
C PRO A 131 1.74 -9.15 1.87
N THR A 132 2.56 -10.02 1.27
CA THR A 132 3.40 -10.95 2.02
C THR A 132 4.52 -10.20 2.76
N PRO A 133 5.13 -10.81 3.79
CA PRO A 133 6.31 -10.22 4.44
C PRO A 133 7.42 -9.83 3.46
N ASP A 134 7.67 -10.62 2.41
CA ASP A 134 8.67 -10.32 1.38
C ASP A 134 8.28 -9.10 0.53
N GLU A 135 7.01 -8.97 0.18
CA GLU A 135 6.48 -7.80 -0.53
C GLU A 135 6.54 -6.54 0.33
N VAL A 136 6.32 -6.68 1.64
CA VAL A 136 6.52 -5.59 2.62
C VAL A 136 7.99 -5.20 2.67
N ALA A 137 8.90 -6.17 2.76
CA ALA A 137 10.33 -5.93 2.80
C ALA A 137 10.85 -5.24 1.53
N ALA A 138 10.34 -5.64 0.35
CA ALA A 138 10.69 -5.03 -0.93
C ALA A 138 10.34 -3.53 -0.99
N ARG A 139 9.25 -3.10 -0.35
CA ARG A 139 8.86 -1.68 -0.27
C ARG A 139 9.85 -0.83 0.54
N GLY A 140 10.53 -1.45 1.52
CA GLY A 140 11.58 -0.83 2.32
C GLY A 140 12.91 -0.63 1.58
N ARG A 141 13.13 -1.39 0.49
CA ARG A 141 14.35 -1.41 -0.33
C ARG A 141 14.29 -0.48 -1.55
N ALA A 142 13.12 0.01 -1.95
CA ALA A 142 12.94 0.73 -3.22
C ALA A 142 13.35 2.23 -3.18
N PRO A 143 14.03 2.75 -4.22
CA PRO A 143 14.29 4.18 -4.38
C PRO A 143 12.99 4.98 -4.63
N ARG A 144 13.04 6.28 -4.30
CA ARG A 144 11.90 7.23 -4.15
C ARG A 144 10.95 7.41 -5.36
N SER A 145 11.18 6.76 -6.50
CA SER A 145 10.47 7.03 -7.77
C SER A 145 9.09 6.38 -7.89
N ALA A 146 8.78 5.30 -7.17
CA ALA A 146 7.53 4.54 -7.35
C ALA A 146 6.26 5.20 -6.75
N VAL A 147 6.40 6.26 -5.93
CA VAL A 147 5.26 6.94 -5.29
C VAL A 147 4.64 8.01 -6.21
N ARG A 148 5.26 8.33 -7.36
CA ARG A 148 4.78 9.38 -8.27
C ARG A 148 3.54 9.01 -9.09
N SER A 149 3.09 7.75 -9.09
CA SER A 149 1.94 7.30 -9.89
C SER A 149 0.57 7.63 -9.30
N ALA A 150 0.49 8.05 -8.03
CA ALA A 150 -0.76 8.54 -7.43
C ALA A 150 -1.03 10.03 -7.74
N ARG A 151 0.01 10.87 -7.77
CA ARG A 151 -0.11 12.30 -8.15
C ARG A 151 -0.55 12.50 -9.60
N GLY A 152 -0.21 11.58 -10.51
CA GLY A 152 -0.59 11.67 -11.92
C GLY A 152 -2.09 11.46 -12.20
N ARG A 153 -2.82 10.76 -11.32
CA ARG A 153 -4.24 10.45 -11.54
C ARG A 153 -5.19 11.59 -11.14
N ARG A 154 -4.75 12.54 -10.29
CA ARG A 154 -5.54 13.69 -9.87
C ARG A 154 -5.57 14.82 -10.92
N ALA A 155 -4.56 14.91 -11.78
CA ALA A 155 -4.52 15.89 -12.88
C ALA A 155 -5.39 15.50 -14.09
N ALA A 156 -5.67 14.20 -14.27
CA ALA A 156 -6.49 13.72 -15.39
C ALA A 156 -8.00 13.87 -15.14
N ARG A 157 -8.45 13.87 -13.88
CA ARG A 157 -9.89 13.96 -13.53
C ARG A 157 -10.45 15.39 -13.49
N SER A 158 -9.60 16.42 -13.38
CA SER A 158 -10.05 17.82 -13.37
C SER A 158 -10.26 18.43 -14.75
N ARG A 159 -9.84 17.76 -15.84
CA ARG A 159 -10.06 18.23 -17.22
C ARG A 159 -11.36 17.74 -17.87
N VAL A 160 -12.06 16.76 -17.28
CA VAL A 160 -13.29 16.19 -17.88
C VAL A 160 -14.58 16.90 -17.41
N ARG A 161 -14.51 17.81 -16.42
CA ARG A 161 -15.69 18.53 -15.88
C ARG A 161 -15.91 19.95 -16.46
N ARG A 162 -15.22 20.32 -17.53
CA ARG A 162 -15.37 21.62 -18.23
C ARG A 162 -15.62 21.46 -19.73
N ALA A 163 -16.54 20.57 -20.10
CA ALA A 163 -17.12 20.53 -21.44
C ALA A 163 -18.56 20.00 -21.33
N GLY A 164 -19.55 20.89 -21.44
CA GLY A 164 -20.96 20.51 -21.48
C GLY A 164 -21.87 21.29 -20.53
N SER A 165 -22.02 22.60 -20.75
CA SER A 165 -23.28 23.27 -20.40
C SER A 165 -24.04 23.48 -21.73
N PRO A 166 -25.29 22.99 -21.89
CA PRO A 166 -26.07 23.25 -23.10
C PRO A 166 -26.58 24.70 -23.12
N PRO A 167 -26.81 25.27 -24.33
CA PRO A 167 -27.38 26.61 -24.45
C PRO A 167 -28.83 26.65 -23.97
N SER A 168 -29.17 27.68 -23.20
CA SER A 168 -30.52 27.98 -22.76
C SER A 168 -31.26 28.76 -23.85
N ASP A 169 -32.20 28.11 -24.53
CA ASP A 169 -33.21 28.81 -25.34
C ASP A 169 -34.23 29.49 -24.41
N ARG A 170 -34.42 30.80 -24.56
CA ARG A 170 -35.62 31.51 -24.10
C ARG A 170 -36.43 31.93 -25.33
N PRO A 171 -37.74 31.66 -25.38
CA PRO A 171 -38.57 32.11 -26.48
C PRO A 171 -38.87 33.61 -26.37
N THR A 172 -38.87 34.24 -27.53
CA THR A 172 -39.34 35.60 -27.82
C THR A 172 -40.78 35.84 -27.36
N ARG A 173 -41.03 36.98 -26.75
CA ARG A 173 -42.32 37.68 -26.79
C ARG A 173 -42.12 39.18 -26.68
#